data_AF-A0A067LUB6-F1
#
_entry.id   AF-A0A067LUB6-F1
#
_cell.length_a   1.000
_cell.length_b   1.000
_cell.length_c   1.000
_cell.angle_alpha   90.00
_cell.angle_beta   90.00
_cell.angle_gamma   90.00
#
_symmetry.space_group_name_H-M   'P 1'
#
loop_
_entity.id
_entity.type
_entity.pdbx_description
1 polymer ?
#
loop_
_entity_poly.entity_id
_entity_poly.type
_entity_poly.pdbx_seq_one_letter_code
_entity_poly.pdbx_strand_id
1 'polypeptide(L)'
;MRTNILKRALLAASAAAALYLALVVYEVRANETAHAAAAESFFGAKNTQGHTNNWAVLVCASRYWFNYRHMANALGMYRTVKRLGIPDSNIILMLADDAACNPRNKFPGTVFSNAGRHLDLYGDNIEVDYRGFEVTVPNFIRLLTGRVEPNVPRSKRLLTDDRSNIFVYMTGHGGNEFLKFQDNEEISAFDIADAFEQMWQKKRYNEIFFMIDTCQANTMYSKFYSPNILATGSSELGESSYSHENDNEVGVAIIDSYTHYVLEYLETVNKTSRTTMSDFFNHYDPVPIKSHPGVRADLFPRPVHETLVTDFFGGVAQVELIDDDSEPARGTPISISIPINTNTNTNVPIQNEEPRSARAEVRDSSPASARRVQSNVKVKSAGVGVGGVGSSVGSGNARDGLSGEMRTWIGTFSVLVLGAWVARPRGGNKKAVR
;
A
#
# COMPACT_ATOMS: atom_id res chain seq x y z
N MET A 1 -46.45 -67.42 19.99
CA MET A 1 -45.25 -67.01 20.77
C MET A 1 -44.04 -66.60 19.91
N ARG A 2 -43.68 -67.31 18.82
CA ARG A 2 -42.48 -67.00 18.00
C ARG A 2 -42.49 -65.63 17.28
N THR A 3 -43.66 -65.12 16.88
CA THR A 3 -43.80 -63.82 16.18
C THR A 3 -43.56 -62.59 17.07
N ASN A 4 -43.83 -62.68 18.38
CA ASN A 4 -43.57 -61.59 19.32
C ASN A 4 -42.09 -61.46 19.69
N ILE A 5 -41.33 -62.56 19.61
CA ILE A 5 -39.89 -62.56 19.88
C ILE A 5 -39.14 -61.90 18.72
N LEU A 6 -39.51 -62.21 17.47
CA LEU A 6 -38.93 -61.56 16.29
C LEU A 6 -39.20 -60.05 16.26
N LYS A 7 -40.42 -59.60 16.59
CA LYS A 7 -40.76 -58.17 16.64
C LYS A 7 -39.95 -57.42 17.72
N ARG A 8 -39.77 -58.02 18.89
CA ARG A 8 -38.95 -57.43 19.97
C ARG A 8 -37.47 -57.37 19.62
N ALA A 9 -36.94 -58.40 18.96
CA ALA A 9 -35.57 -58.42 18.47
C ALA A 9 -35.33 -57.36 17.38
N LEU A 10 -36.30 -57.18 16.45
CA LEU A 10 -36.21 -56.16 15.40
C LEU A 10 -36.28 -54.74 15.97
N LEU A 11 -37.16 -54.50 16.95
CA LEU A 11 -37.23 -53.21 17.66
C LEU A 11 -35.93 -52.92 18.42
N ALA A 12 -35.38 -53.90 19.13
CA ALA A 12 -34.12 -53.75 19.85
C ALA A 12 -32.95 -53.43 18.90
N ALA A 13 -32.88 -54.12 17.76
CA ALA A 13 -31.87 -53.84 16.73
C ALA A 13 -32.03 -52.43 16.12
N SER A 14 -33.27 -51.99 15.87
CA SER A 14 -33.53 -50.64 15.36
C SER A 14 -33.17 -49.54 16.35
N ALA A 15 -33.44 -49.76 17.65
CA ALA A 15 -33.06 -48.84 18.72
C ALA A 15 -31.54 -48.75 18.89
N ALA A 16 -30.83 -49.89 18.80
CA ALA A 16 -29.37 -49.92 18.84
C ALA A 16 -28.74 -49.19 17.65
N ALA A 17 -29.28 -49.38 16.45
CA ALA A 17 -28.82 -48.67 15.25
C ALA A 17 -29.05 -47.15 15.34
N ALA A 18 -30.20 -46.73 15.86
CA ALA A 18 -30.50 -45.32 16.07
C ALA A 18 -29.57 -44.67 17.11
N LEU A 19 -29.24 -45.39 18.19
CA LEU A 19 -28.30 -44.93 19.22
C LEU A 19 -26.87 -44.81 18.67
N TYR A 20 -26.44 -45.79 17.86
CA TYR A 20 -25.14 -45.75 17.20
C TYR A 20 -25.03 -44.57 16.23
N LEU A 21 -26.06 -44.32 15.42
CA LEU A 21 -26.10 -43.18 14.52
C LEU A 21 -26.08 -41.84 15.28
N ALA A 22 -26.79 -41.75 16.41
CA ALA A 22 -26.78 -40.56 17.25
C ALA A 22 -25.39 -40.30 17.86
N LEU A 23 -24.67 -41.34 18.27
CA LEU A 23 -23.29 -41.23 18.76
C LEU A 23 -22.33 -40.75 17.66
N VAL A 24 -22.42 -41.32 16.45
CA VAL A 24 -21.59 -40.90 15.32
C VAL A 24 -21.86 -39.43 14.94
N VAL A 25 -23.13 -39.01 14.91
CA VAL A 25 -23.49 -37.60 14.64
C VAL A 25 -22.99 -36.66 15.75
N TYR A 26 -23.02 -37.11 17.00
CA TYR A 26 -22.47 -36.34 18.13
C TYR A 26 -20.96 -36.18 18.01
N GLU A 27 -20.21 -37.25 17.72
CA GLU A 27 -18.76 -37.21 17.53
C GLU A 27 -18.35 -36.30 16.36
N VAL A 28 -19.04 -36.40 15.21
CA VAL A 28 -18.76 -35.53 14.05
C VAL A 28 -18.99 -34.05 14.39
N ARG A 29 -20.09 -33.73 15.08
CA ARG A 29 -20.36 -32.35 15.51
C ARG A 29 -19.36 -31.84 16.55
N ALA A 30 -18.99 -32.70 17.51
CA ALA A 30 -17.98 -32.36 18.51
C ALA A 30 -16.63 -32.04 17.83
N ASN A 31 -16.25 -32.83 16.83
CA ASN A 31 -15.03 -32.61 16.06
C ASN A 31 -15.09 -31.34 15.21
N GLU A 32 -16.21 -31.05 14.53
CA GLU A 32 -16.40 -29.78 13.82
C GLU A 32 -16.30 -28.57 14.76
N THR A 33 -16.90 -28.64 15.95
CA THR A 33 -16.78 -27.56 16.95
C THR A 33 -15.36 -27.41 17.49
N ALA A 34 -14.63 -28.52 17.67
CA ALA A 34 -13.24 -28.50 18.11
C ALA A 34 -12.31 -27.93 17.04
N HIS A 35 -12.52 -28.27 15.76
CA HIS A 35 -11.76 -27.70 14.64
C HIS A 35 -12.11 -26.22 14.42
N ALA A 36 -13.37 -25.82 14.59
CA ALA A 36 -13.77 -24.41 14.53
C ALA A 36 -13.16 -23.60 15.70
N ALA A 37 -13.17 -24.13 16.91
CA ALA A 37 -12.54 -23.51 18.07
C ALA A 37 -11.01 -23.47 17.94
N ALA A 38 -10.39 -24.52 17.39
CA ALA A 38 -8.96 -24.55 17.09
C ALA A 38 -8.60 -23.54 15.99
N ALA A 39 -9.42 -23.41 14.94
CA ALA A 39 -9.27 -22.39 13.92
C ALA A 39 -9.46 -20.99 14.51
N GLU A 40 -10.50 -20.74 15.29
CA GLU A 40 -10.69 -19.47 16.01
C GLU A 40 -9.55 -19.18 16.98
N SER A 41 -8.97 -20.19 17.65
CA SER A 41 -7.79 -19.99 18.50
C SER A 41 -6.52 -19.75 17.67
N PHE A 42 -6.39 -20.35 16.49
CA PHE A 42 -5.24 -20.17 15.60
C PHE A 42 -5.29 -18.79 14.92
N PHE A 43 -6.47 -18.36 14.47
CA PHE A 43 -6.72 -17.01 13.95
C PHE A 43 -6.78 -15.96 15.08
N GLY A 44 -7.23 -16.34 16.27
CA GLY A 44 -7.31 -15.50 17.47
C GLY A 44 -5.96 -15.29 18.15
N ALA A 45 -5.07 -16.29 18.14
CA ALA A 45 -3.69 -16.17 18.61
C ALA A 45 -2.81 -15.38 17.62
N LYS A 46 -3.16 -15.36 16.32
CA LYS A 46 -2.58 -14.41 15.34
C LYS A 46 -3.20 -13.00 15.42
N ASN A 47 -4.19 -12.79 16.29
CA ASN A 47 -4.84 -11.50 16.51
C ASN A 47 -4.14 -10.69 17.62
N THR A 48 -2.87 -10.95 17.87
CA THR A 48 -1.97 -10.03 18.57
C THR A 48 -1.69 -8.83 17.68
N GLN A 49 -2.67 -7.91 17.58
CA GLN A 49 -2.59 -6.45 17.31
C GLN A 49 -1.39 -5.88 16.54
N GLY A 50 -0.90 -6.53 15.49
CA GLY A 50 0.22 -6.05 14.68
C GLY A 50 -0.08 -6.16 13.20
N HIS A 51 0.06 -5.04 12.48
CA HIS A 51 0.17 -5.06 11.03
C HIS A 51 1.45 -5.80 10.60
N THR A 52 1.41 -6.42 9.43
CA THR A 52 2.52 -7.25 8.94
C THR A 52 3.54 -6.47 8.12
N ASN A 53 3.13 -5.33 7.57
CA ASN A 53 3.95 -4.48 6.74
C ASN A 53 3.39 -3.05 6.73
N ASN A 54 4.28 -2.10 6.40
CA ASN A 54 3.94 -0.70 6.20
C ASN A 54 4.19 -0.31 4.74
N TRP A 55 3.28 0.50 4.21
CA TRP A 55 3.38 1.12 2.89
C TRP A 55 3.31 2.63 3.02
N ALA A 56 3.98 3.32 2.09
CA ALA A 56 3.87 4.77 1.95
C ALA A 56 3.40 5.12 0.54
N VAL A 57 2.47 6.07 0.41
CA VAL A 57 2.06 6.68 -0.85
C VAL A 57 2.29 8.18 -0.73
N LEU A 58 3.28 8.70 -1.45
CA LEU A 58 3.78 10.06 -1.30
C LEU A 58 3.53 10.83 -2.61
N VAL A 59 2.74 11.90 -2.55
CA VAL A 59 2.26 12.62 -3.73
C VAL A 59 2.64 14.09 -3.66
N CYS A 60 3.53 14.52 -4.56
CA CYS A 60 3.69 15.92 -4.92
C CYS A 60 2.78 16.21 -6.12
N ALA A 61 1.69 16.93 -5.88
CA ALA A 61 0.67 17.21 -6.88
C ALA A 61 0.95 18.49 -7.69
N SER A 62 1.86 19.34 -7.23
CA SER A 62 2.19 20.61 -7.87
C SER A 62 3.34 20.51 -8.86
N ARG A 63 3.31 21.36 -9.90
CA ARG A 63 4.35 21.50 -10.93
C ARG A 63 4.90 22.92 -10.99
N TYR A 64 5.95 23.13 -11.78
CA TYR A 64 6.67 24.39 -12.01
C TYR A 64 7.67 24.76 -10.92
N TRP A 65 8.69 25.54 -11.33
CA TRP A 65 9.82 25.96 -10.50
C TRP A 65 9.41 26.66 -9.21
N PHE A 66 8.41 27.54 -9.25
CA PHE A 66 7.94 28.28 -8.06
C PHE A 66 7.26 27.39 -7.02
N ASN A 67 7.01 26.12 -7.35
CA ASN A 67 6.43 25.10 -6.48
C ASN A 67 7.45 24.06 -6.01
N TYR A 68 8.75 24.35 -6.14
CA TYR A 68 9.88 23.51 -5.70
C TYR A 68 9.65 22.84 -4.34
N ARG A 69 9.17 23.61 -3.35
CA ARG A 69 8.88 23.15 -1.99
C ARG A 69 7.99 21.91 -1.89
N HIS A 70 6.96 21.75 -2.73
CA HIS A 70 6.09 20.58 -2.65
C HIS A 70 6.83 19.29 -3.04
N MET A 71 7.79 19.40 -3.96
CA MET A 71 8.65 18.26 -4.32
C MET A 71 9.64 17.95 -3.18
N ALA A 72 10.24 18.98 -2.58
CA ALA A 72 11.11 18.81 -1.41
C ALA A 72 10.37 18.20 -0.21
N ASN A 73 9.13 18.61 0.04
CA ASN A 73 8.25 18.02 1.06
C ASN A 73 8.07 16.50 0.86
N ALA A 74 7.65 16.08 -0.34
CA ALA A 74 7.44 14.68 -0.67
C ALA A 74 8.72 13.85 -0.56
N LEU A 75 9.85 14.40 -1.03
CA LEU A 75 11.16 13.75 -0.90
C LEU A 75 11.66 13.69 0.55
N GLY A 76 11.36 14.70 1.36
CA GLY A 76 11.65 14.69 2.80
C GLY A 76 10.88 13.58 3.54
N MET A 77 9.60 13.40 3.19
CA MET A 77 8.80 12.28 3.69
C MET A 77 9.34 10.94 3.21
N TYR A 78 9.72 10.83 1.93
CA TYR A 78 10.35 9.64 1.35
C TYR A 78 11.61 9.22 2.12
N ARG A 79 12.52 10.17 2.35
CA ARG A 79 13.72 9.93 3.15
C ARG A 79 13.37 9.47 4.56
N THR A 80 12.36 10.07 5.19
CA THR A 80 11.95 9.71 6.55
C THR A 80 11.46 8.28 6.64
N VAL A 81 10.51 7.87 5.80
CA VAL A 81 9.99 6.49 5.84
C VAL A 81 11.07 5.46 5.49
N LYS A 82 11.98 5.79 4.56
CA LYS A 82 13.12 4.95 4.20
C LYS A 82 14.12 4.82 5.34
N ARG A 83 14.47 5.94 6.01
CA ARG A 83 15.33 5.96 7.22
C ARG A 83 14.73 5.12 8.34
N LEU A 84 13.40 5.16 8.50
CA LEU A 84 12.67 4.38 9.49
C LEU A 84 12.40 2.93 9.07
N GLY A 85 12.79 2.54 7.86
CA GLY A 85 12.95 1.16 7.43
C GLY A 85 11.89 0.63 6.49
N ILE A 86 10.98 1.46 5.96
CA ILE A 86 10.09 1.04 4.87
C ILE A 86 10.95 0.86 3.60
N PRO A 87 10.96 -0.32 2.96
CA PRO A 87 11.74 -0.54 1.75
C PRO A 87 11.11 0.16 0.55
N ASP A 88 11.90 0.51 -0.46
CA ASP A 88 11.42 1.16 -1.70
C ASP A 88 10.31 0.36 -2.38
N SER A 89 10.37 -0.97 -2.29
CA SER A 89 9.34 -1.88 -2.80
C SER A 89 7.94 -1.66 -2.22
N ASN A 90 7.83 -0.89 -1.14
CA ASN A 90 6.62 -0.53 -0.39
C ASN A 90 6.37 0.99 -0.33
N ILE A 91 7.17 1.79 -1.03
CA ILE A 91 6.98 3.24 -1.13
C ILE A 91 6.56 3.54 -2.56
N ILE A 92 5.42 4.20 -2.73
CA ILE A 92 4.98 4.72 -4.02
C ILE A 92 5.21 6.23 -4.03
N LEU A 93 6.12 6.71 -4.88
CA LEU A 93 6.44 8.13 -5.01
C LEU A 93 5.93 8.72 -6.33
N MET A 94 5.05 9.72 -6.23
CA MET A 94 4.49 10.45 -7.35
C MET A 94 5.01 11.90 -7.35
N LEU A 95 5.84 12.27 -8.33
CA LEU A 95 6.37 13.63 -8.48
C LEU A 95 5.89 14.29 -9.78
N ALA A 96 5.05 15.31 -9.65
CA ALA A 96 4.41 15.99 -10.79
C ALA A 96 5.37 16.84 -11.66
N ASP A 97 6.57 17.16 -11.15
CA ASP A 97 7.61 17.87 -11.90
C ASP A 97 8.99 17.42 -11.43
N ASP A 98 10.00 17.69 -12.25
CA ASP A 98 11.40 17.39 -11.94
C ASP A 98 12.18 18.69 -11.75
N ALA A 99 12.15 19.23 -10.53
CA ALA A 99 12.93 20.43 -10.23
C ALA A 99 14.44 20.12 -10.16
N ALA A 100 14.85 18.87 -9.97
CA ALA A 100 16.27 18.49 -9.98
C ALA A 100 16.90 18.73 -11.37
N CYS A 101 16.16 18.42 -12.44
CA CYS A 101 16.59 18.63 -13.83
C CYS A 101 16.11 19.96 -14.45
N ASN A 102 15.52 20.88 -13.67
CA ASN A 102 15.02 22.14 -14.21
C ASN A 102 16.18 23.07 -14.63
N PRO A 103 16.14 23.73 -15.80
CA PRO A 103 17.19 24.66 -16.22
C PRO A 103 17.42 25.87 -15.29
N ARG A 104 16.46 26.16 -14.40
CA ARG A 104 16.60 27.19 -13.35
C ARG A 104 17.36 26.70 -12.14
N ASN A 105 17.52 25.39 -11.97
CA ASN A 105 18.23 24.82 -10.84
C ASN A 105 19.73 25.04 -11.02
N LYS A 106 20.29 25.91 -10.18
CA LYS A 106 21.75 26.17 -10.14
C LYS A 106 22.55 24.95 -9.70
N PHE A 107 21.91 23.96 -9.09
CA PHE A 107 22.50 22.71 -8.60
C PHE A 107 21.86 21.51 -9.31
N PRO A 108 22.30 21.18 -10.54
CA PRO A 108 21.68 20.14 -11.35
C PRO A 108 21.66 18.79 -10.63
N GLY A 109 20.52 18.09 -10.73
CA GLY A 109 20.34 16.76 -10.16
C GLY A 109 20.09 16.75 -8.65
N THR A 110 19.94 17.90 -8.00
CA THR A 110 19.78 17.99 -6.54
C THR A 110 18.52 18.72 -6.11
N VAL A 111 18.00 18.35 -4.95
CA VAL A 111 16.85 19.00 -4.29
C VAL A 111 17.13 19.18 -2.81
N PHE A 112 16.88 20.36 -2.25
CA PHE A 112 17.16 20.69 -0.85
C PHE A 112 15.89 21.12 -0.11
N SER A 113 15.82 20.82 1.18
CA SER A 113 14.74 21.29 2.07
C SER A 113 15.21 22.28 3.13
N ASN A 114 16.48 22.68 3.10
CA ASN A 114 17.08 23.64 4.02
C ASN A 114 18.04 24.59 3.26
N ALA A 115 18.14 25.87 3.65
CA ALA A 115 18.96 26.85 2.91
C ALA A 115 20.47 26.56 3.04
N GLY A 116 20.87 25.82 4.07
CA GLY A 116 22.24 25.31 4.21
C GLY A 116 22.61 24.26 3.16
N ARG A 117 21.62 23.69 2.45
CA ARG A 117 21.80 22.66 1.41
C ARG A 117 22.69 21.50 1.86
N HIS A 118 22.51 21.11 3.12
CA HIS A 118 23.37 20.11 3.76
C HIS A 118 23.05 18.68 3.33
N LEU A 119 21.85 18.48 2.79
CA LEU A 119 21.32 17.18 2.43
C LEU A 119 20.58 17.28 1.09
N ASP A 120 21.10 16.59 0.09
CA ASP A 120 20.38 16.36 -1.17
C ASP A 120 19.30 15.29 -0.95
N LEU A 121 18.06 15.67 -1.22
CA LEU A 121 16.88 14.83 -1.13
C LEU A 121 16.60 14.04 -2.42
N TYR A 122 17.18 14.46 -3.55
CA TYR A 122 16.98 13.78 -4.82
C TYR A 122 18.00 12.66 -4.97
N GLY A 123 19.29 12.97 -5.15
CA GLY A 123 20.42 12.02 -5.10
C GLY A 123 20.23 10.66 -5.78
N ASP A 124 21.07 9.70 -5.39
CA ASP A 124 21.08 8.34 -5.99
C ASP A 124 20.10 7.36 -5.32
N ASN A 125 19.42 7.79 -4.25
CA ASN A 125 18.70 6.89 -3.35
C ASN A 125 17.17 7.03 -3.42
N ILE A 126 16.62 7.55 -4.52
CA ILE A 126 15.17 7.68 -4.71
C ILE A 126 14.65 6.80 -5.86
N GLU A 127 13.48 6.21 -5.65
CA GLU A 127 12.71 5.52 -6.69
C GLU A 127 11.43 6.32 -6.94
N VAL A 128 11.37 7.02 -8.08
CA VAL A 128 10.15 7.75 -8.49
C VAL A 128 9.31 6.88 -9.41
N ASP A 129 8.14 6.46 -8.95
CA ASP A 129 7.23 5.53 -9.62
C ASP A 129 6.35 6.20 -10.67
N TYR A 130 5.80 7.37 -10.35
CA TYR A 130 5.02 8.18 -11.28
C TYR A 130 5.70 9.52 -11.47
N ARG A 131 6.15 9.81 -12.70
CA ARG A 131 6.94 11.00 -13.03
C ARG A 131 6.16 11.91 -13.96
N GLY A 132 6.21 13.22 -13.69
CA GLY A 132 5.67 14.25 -14.58
C GLY A 132 4.23 13.95 -14.97
N PHE A 133 3.95 13.79 -16.27
CA PHE A 133 2.62 13.54 -16.83
C PHE A 133 1.91 12.26 -16.32
N GLU A 134 2.62 11.34 -15.65
CA GLU A 134 1.98 10.18 -15.04
C GLU A 134 1.30 10.50 -13.70
N VAL A 135 1.58 11.65 -13.09
CA VAL A 135 0.98 12.07 -11.81
C VAL A 135 -0.38 12.70 -12.04
N THR A 136 -1.40 11.87 -12.25
CA THR A 136 -2.76 12.30 -12.56
C THR A 136 -3.75 11.78 -11.52
N VAL A 137 -4.90 12.45 -11.38
CA VAL A 137 -5.96 12.00 -10.47
C VAL A 137 -6.40 10.57 -10.81
N PRO A 138 -6.63 10.19 -12.08
CA PRO A 138 -7.02 8.83 -12.42
C PRO A 138 -5.96 7.78 -12.08
N ASN A 139 -4.66 8.09 -12.19
CA ASN A 139 -3.60 7.15 -11.81
C ASN A 139 -3.53 6.95 -10.30
N PHE A 140 -3.66 8.03 -9.53
CA PHE A 140 -3.72 7.95 -8.06
C PHE A 140 -4.91 7.11 -7.57
N ILE A 141 -6.11 7.36 -8.11
CA ILE A 141 -7.31 6.58 -7.75
C ILE A 141 -7.18 5.11 -8.18
N ARG A 142 -6.63 4.83 -9.36
CA ARG A 142 -6.40 3.44 -9.81
C ARG A 142 -5.38 2.71 -8.94
N LEU A 143 -4.32 3.40 -8.51
CA LEU A 143 -3.33 2.87 -7.58
C LEU A 143 -3.99 2.46 -6.25
N LEU A 144 -4.70 3.38 -5.60
CA LEU A 144 -5.39 3.11 -4.33
C LEU A 144 -6.38 1.94 -4.45
N THR A 145 -7.25 2.00 -5.45
CA THR A 145 -8.32 1.00 -5.63
C THR A 145 -7.84 -0.34 -6.23
N GLY A 146 -6.56 -0.44 -6.58
CA GLY A 146 -5.97 -1.61 -7.23
C GLY A 146 -6.50 -1.91 -8.64
N ARG A 147 -7.06 -0.90 -9.33
CA ARG A 147 -7.61 -1.03 -10.69
C ARG A 147 -6.56 -0.66 -11.74
N VAL A 148 -5.42 -1.32 -11.68
CA VAL A 148 -4.30 -1.17 -12.62
C VAL A 148 -4.30 -2.31 -13.64
N GLU A 149 -3.80 -2.06 -14.85
CA GLU A 149 -3.70 -3.09 -15.88
C GLU A 149 -2.67 -4.19 -15.50
N PRO A 150 -2.84 -5.44 -15.97
CA PRO A 150 -1.93 -6.55 -15.63
C PRO A 150 -0.48 -6.37 -16.09
N ASN A 151 -0.21 -5.48 -17.04
CA ASN A 151 1.11 -5.12 -17.57
C ASN A 151 1.80 -4.00 -16.77
N VAL A 152 1.11 -3.30 -15.86
CA VAL A 152 1.71 -2.21 -15.06
C VAL A 152 2.84 -2.78 -14.19
N PRO A 153 4.06 -2.19 -14.18
CA PRO A 153 5.18 -2.71 -13.40
C PRO A 153 4.85 -2.82 -11.90
N ARG A 154 5.49 -3.77 -11.19
CA ARG A 154 5.28 -3.98 -9.74
C ARG A 154 5.48 -2.70 -8.93
N SER A 155 6.49 -1.90 -9.25
CA SER A 155 6.80 -0.64 -8.56
C SER A 155 5.65 0.37 -8.62
N LYS A 156 4.80 0.30 -9.65
CA LYS A 156 3.61 1.15 -9.79
C LYS A 156 2.33 0.50 -9.25
N ARG A 157 2.44 -0.41 -8.27
CA ARG A 157 1.29 -1.10 -7.66
C ARG A 157 1.36 -1.03 -6.14
N LEU A 158 0.25 -0.64 -5.54
CA LEU A 158 0.04 -0.71 -4.10
C LEU A 158 -0.39 -2.14 -3.74
N LEU A 159 0.53 -3.01 -3.35
CA LEU A 159 0.28 -4.44 -3.10
C LEU A 159 -0.06 -4.71 -1.61
N THR A 160 -1.02 -3.97 -1.09
CA THR A 160 -1.49 -4.03 0.30
C THR A 160 -2.64 -5.03 0.49
N ASP A 161 -2.82 -5.45 1.73
CA ASP A 161 -3.86 -6.38 2.20
C ASP A 161 -4.51 -5.91 3.52
N ASP A 162 -5.35 -6.74 4.14
CA ASP A 162 -6.04 -6.46 5.41
C ASP A 162 -5.11 -6.43 6.64
N ARG A 163 -3.80 -6.62 6.45
CA ARG A 163 -2.77 -6.53 7.49
C ARG A 163 -1.70 -5.50 7.16
N SER A 164 -1.98 -4.61 6.21
CA SER A 164 -1.05 -3.57 5.76
C SER A 164 -1.47 -2.21 6.33
N ASN A 165 -0.58 -1.54 7.06
CA ASN A 165 -0.80 -0.13 7.40
C ASN A 165 -0.26 0.76 6.28
N ILE A 166 -0.97 1.84 5.96
CA ILE A 166 -0.65 2.70 4.84
C ILE A 166 -0.53 4.15 5.31
N PHE A 167 0.64 4.74 5.12
CA PHE A 167 0.85 6.17 5.22
C PHE A 167 0.59 6.82 3.86
N VAL A 168 -0.40 7.72 3.78
CA VAL A 168 -0.69 8.50 2.57
C VAL A 168 -0.35 9.95 2.86
N TYR A 169 0.66 10.49 2.17
CA TYR A 169 1.05 11.89 2.26
C TYR A 169 0.82 12.60 0.93
N MET A 170 0.15 13.74 0.99
CA MET A 170 -0.11 14.57 -0.19
C MET A 170 0.33 16.02 0.08
N THR A 171 0.91 16.66 -0.92
CA THR A 171 1.31 18.07 -0.82
C THR A 171 1.10 18.79 -2.15
N GLY A 172 0.64 20.03 -2.08
CA GLY A 172 0.40 20.86 -3.24
C GLY A 172 -0.50 22.05 -2.94
N HIS A 173 -1.08 22.62 -4.00
CA HIS A 173 -2.07 23.68 -3.89
C HIS A 173 -3.47 23.12 -3.85
N GLY A 174 -4.32 23.66 -2.98
CA GLY A 174 -5.68 23.20 -2.81
C GLY A 174 -6.55 24.27 -2.17
N GLY A 175 -7.71 23.85 -1.69
CA GLY A 175 -8.68 24.71 -1.03
C GLY A 175 -9.77 23.87 -0.38
N ASN A 176 -10.94 24.47 -0.18
CA ASN A 176 -12.06 23.80 0.47
C ASN A 176 -12.49 22.54 -0.29
N GLU A 177 -12.15 21.38 0.27
CA GLU A 177 -12.48 20.03 -0.22
C GLU A 177 -11.84 19.65 -1.57
N PHE A 178 -10.74 20.31 -2.00
CA PHE A 178 -9.99 19.90 -3.20
C PHE A 178 -8.48 20.12 -3.11
N LEU A 179 -7.73 19.33 -3.89
CA LEU A 179 -6.30 19.49 -4.15
C LEU A 179 -6.04 19.49 -5.67
N LYS A 180 -5.26 20.44 -6.18
CA LYS A 180 -4.89 20.53 -7.59
C LYS A 180 -3.80 19.53 -7.94
N PHE A 181 -3.96 18.86 -9.07
CA PHE A 181 -2.99 18.01 -9.73
C PHE A 181 -2.47 18.67 -11.00
N GLN A 182 -1.15 18.83 -11.08
CA GLN A 182 -0.44 19.42 -12.21
C GLN A 182 -0.97 20.77 -12.68
N ASP A 183 -1.60 21.55 -11.80
CA ASP A 183 -2.23 22.84 -12.13
C ASP A 183 -3.28 22.76 -13.27
N ASN A 184 -3.87 21.57 -13.49
CA ASN A 184 -4.84 21.33 -14.58
C ASN A 184 -6.06 20.52 -14.14
N GLU A 185 -5.88 19.59 -13.21
CA GLU A 185 -6.94 18.75 -12.65
C GLU A 185 -7.09 19.00 -11.15
N GLU A 186 -8.20 18.57 -10.57
CA GLU A 186 -8.46 18.64 -9.14
C GLU A 186 -8.97 17.27 -8.67
N ILE A 187 -8.50 16.83 -7.50
CA ILE A 187 -9.08 15.72 -6.75
C ILE A 187 -9.87 16.29 -5.58
N SER A 188 -11.09 15.81 -5.37
CA SER A 188 -11.92 16.24 -4.25
C SER A 188 -11.74 15.37 -3.02
N ALA A 189 -12.14 15.88 -1.85
CA ALA A 189 -12.25 15.10 -0.62
C ALA A 189 -13.16 13.86 -0.78
N PHE A 190 -14.19 13.97 -1.64
CA PHE A 190 -15.11 12.89 -1.95
C PHE A 190 -14.44 11.76 -2.74
N ASP A 191 -13.60 12.10 -3.74
CA ASP A 191 -12.89 11.10 -4.54
C ASP A 191 -11.96 10.23 -3.69
N ILE A 192 -11.27 10.84 -2.72
CA ILE A 192 -10.40 10.13 -1.78
C ILE A 192 -11.23 9.29 -0.81
N ALA A 193 -12.33 9.82 -0.28
CA ALA A 193 -13.24 9.07 0.60
C ALA A 193 -13.77 7.80 -0.08
N ASP A 194 -14.24 7.92 -1.33
CA ASP A 194 -14.75 6.78 -2.10
C ASP A 194 -13.65 5.81 -2.52
N ALA A 195 -12.42 6.27 -2.72
CA ALA A 195 -11.27 5.40 -2.96
C ALA A 195 -10.93 4.58 -1.70
N PHE A 196 -10.89 5.21 -0.53
CA PHE A 196 -10.65 4.54 0.76
C PHE A 196 -11.78 3.55 1.09
N GLU A 197 -13.03 3.88 0.79
CA GLU A 197 -14.13 2.93 0.93
C GLU A 197 -13.95 1.70 0.03
N GLN A 198 -13.56 1.90 -1.21
CA GLN A 198 -13.28 0.78 -2.11
C GLN A 198 -12.08 -0.05 -1.64
N MET A 199 -11.09 0.56 -1.00
CA MET A 199 -9.98 -0.17 -0.39
C MET A 199 -10.46 -1.00 0.81
N TRP A 200 -11.33 -0.44 1.64
CA TRP A 200 -11.91 -1.12 2.81
C TRP A 200 -12.73 -2.34 2.39
N GLN A 201 -13.66 -2.16 1.46
CA GLN A 201 -14.50 -3.24 0.93
C GLN A 201 -13.68 -4.37 0.27
N LYS A 202 -12.52 -4.01 -0.31
CA LYS A 202 -11.59 -4.96 -0.92
C LYS A 202 -10.52 -5.50 0.03
N LYS A 203 -10.59 -5.18 1.33
CA LYS A 203 -9.61 -5.63 2.33
C LYS A 203 -8.16 -5.28 1.94
N ARG A 204 -7.94 -4.02 1.53
CA ARG A 204 -6.63 -3.54 1.07
C ARG A 204 -5.86 -2.72 2.10
N TYR A 205 -6.37 -2.59 3.31
CA TYR A 205 -5.63 -1.99 4.42
C TYR A 205 -6.12 -2.53 5.76
N ASN A 206 -5.23 -2.52 6.74
CA ASN A 206 -5.55 -2.64 8.16
C ASN A 206 -5.90 -1.26 8.73
N GLU A 207 -4.97 -0.31 8.62
CA GLU A 207 -5.12 1.09 9.05
C GLU A 207 -4.52 2.05 8.02
N ILE A 208 -5.12 3.24 7.88
CA ILE A 208 -4.58 4.33 7.05
C ILE A 208 -4.25 5.52 7.96
N PHE A 209 -3.05 6.07 7.79
CA PHE A 209 -2.72 7.41 8.26
C PHE A 209 -2.64 8.37 7.07
N PHE A 210 -3.60 9.28 6.97
CA PHE A 210 -3.69 10.28 5.90
C PHE A 210 -3.17 11.63 6.39
N MET A 211 -2.15 12.16 5.72
CA MET A 211 -1.52 13.44 6.05
C MET A 211 -1.47 14.32 4.80
N ILE A 212 -1.85 15.59 4.94
CA ILE A 212 -1.90 16.49 3.77
C ILE A 212 -1.44 17.91 4.09
N ASP A 213 -0.56 18.46 3.24
CA ASP A 213 -0.05 19.83 3.32
C ASP A 213 -0.54 20.67 2.13
N THR A 214 -1.54 21.52 2.39
CA THR A 214 -2.18 22.40 1.41
C THR A 214 -3.01 23.46 2.14
N CYS A 215 -3.38 24.55 1.45
CA CYS A 215 -4.42 25.46 1.93
C CYS A 215 -5.73 24.70 2.20
N GLN A 216 -6.37 24.99 3.33
CA GLN A 216 -7.60 24.35 3.81
C GLN A 216 -7.52 22.81 3.91
N ALA A 217 -6.32 22.27 4.17
CA ALA A 217 -6.04 20.84 4.30
C ALA A 217 -7.04 20.06 5.16
N ASN A 218 -7.53 20.62 6.26
CA ASN A 218 -8.43 19.92 7.18
C ASN A 218 -9.78 19.52 6.54
N THR A 219 -10.14 20.19 5.43
CA THR A 219 -11.36 19.89 4.68
C THR A 219 -11.23 18.61 3.84
N MET A 220 -10.01 18.17 3.51
CA MET A 220 -9.74 17.03 2.62
C MET A 220 -10.11 15.67 3.22
N TYR A 221 -10.13 15.56 4.53
CA TYR A 221 -10.56 14.34 5.23
C TYR A 221 -11.96 14.47 5.86
N SER A 222 -12.68 15.59 5.62
CA SER A 222 -14.01 15.82 6.20
C SER A 222 -15.07 14.83 5.70
N LYS A 223 -14.88 14.28 4.50
CA LYS A 223 -15.80 13.34 3.85
C LYS A 223 -15.44 11.88 4.07
N PHE A 224 -14.36 11.57 4.79
CA PHE A 224 -14.02 10.17 5.07
C PHE A 224 -15.12 9.53 5.94
N TYR A 225 -15.48 8.30 5.60
CA TYR A 225 -16.52 7.52 6.29
C TYR A 225 -16.16 6.05 6.51
N SER A 226 -15.06 5.57 5.93
CA SER A 226 -14.55 4.21 6.12
C SER A 226 -13.78 4.11 7.45
N PRO A 227 -13.83 2.95 8.14
CA PRO A 227 -13.17 2.79 9.42
C PRO A 227 -11.64 2.66 9.28
N ASN A 228 -10.96 2.74 10.42
CA ASN A 228 -9.52 2.58 10.60
C ASN A 228 -8.68 3.64 9.89
N ILE A 229 -9.16 4.90 9.89
CA ILE A 229 -8.47 6.02 9.26
C ILE A 229 -8.17 7.09 10.32
N LEU A 230 -6.89 7.39 10.51
CA LEU A 230 -6.40 8.55 11.23
C LEU A 230 -6.00 9.62 10.21
N ALA A 231 -6.40 10.87 10.40
CA ALA A 231 -6.09 11.93 9.44
C ALA A 231 -5.56 13.20 10.11
N THR A 232 -4.69 13.91 9.42
CA THR A 232 -4.18 15.22 9.84
C THR A 232 -3.91 16.12 8.64
N GLY A 233 -4.01 17.43 8.83
CA GLY A 233 -3.83 18.43 7.78
C GLY A 233 -3.12 19.67 8.29
N SER A 234 -2.52 20.45 7.40
CA SER A 234 -1.72 21.63 7.72
C SER A 234 -2.49 22.87 8.17
N SER A 235 -3.76 23.03 7.80
CA SER A 235 -4.50 24.30 7.95
C SER A 235 -6.03 24.11 7.97
N GLU A 236 -6.71 24.99 8.68
CA GLU A 236 -8.17 24.98 8.86
C GLU A 236 -8.97 25.50 7.64
N LEU A 237 -10.29 25.32 7.69
CA LEU A 237 -11.21 25.90 6.71
C LEU A 237 -11.09 27.43 6.71
N GLY A 238 -10.93 28.03 5.53
CA GLY A 238 -10.70 29.47 5.38
C GLY A 238 -9.26 29.92 5.63
N GLU A 239 -8.33 29.01 5.93
CA GLU A 239 -6.92 29.31 6.20
C GLU A 239 -6.00 28.84 5.04
N SER A 240 -4.91 29.56 4.83
CA SER A 240 -3.83 29.15 3.89
C SER A 240 -2.77 28.32 4.61
N SER A 241 -2.08 27.44 3.88
CA SER A 241 -0.78 26.93 4.33
C SER A 241 0.34 27.84 3.82
N TYR A 242 1.48 27.83 4.51
CA TYR A 242 2.57 28.76 4.25
C TYR A 242 3.87 28.04 3.92
N SER A 243 4.64 28.63 3.00
CA SER A 243 6.01 28.21 2.75
C SER A 243 6.94 28.60 3.90
N HIS A 244 8.03 27.85 4.07
CA HIS A 244 9.10 28.14 5.02
C HIS A 244 10.45 28.18 4.30
N GLU A 245 11.29 29.12 4.71
CA GLU A 245 12.67 29.31 4.22
C GLU A 245 12.79 29.56 2.69
N ASN A 246 13.39 30.70 2.33
CA ASN A 246 13.76 30.99 0.94
C ASN A 246 15.26 30.76 0.77
N ASP A 247 15.65 30.06 -0.29
CA ASP A 247 17.05 29.93 -0.68
C ASP A 247 17.34 30.92 -1.81
N ASN A 248 18.30 31.83 -1.60
CA ASN A 248 18.64 32.87 -2.58
C ASN A 248 19.32 32.33 -3.86
N GLU A 249 19.99 31.18 -3.78
CA GLU A 249 20.65 30.56 -4.93
C GLU A 249 19.69 29.69 -5.74
N VAL A 250 18.72 29.05 -5.09
CA VAL A 250 17.60 28.35 -5.76
C VAL A 250 16.57 29.38 -6.25
N GLY A 251 16.41 30.50 -5.55
CA GLY A 251 15.57 31.64 -5.93
C GLY A 251 14.08 31.47 -5.62
N VAL A 252 13.69 30.48 -4.82
CA VAL A 252 12.31 30.18 -4.42
C VAL A 252 12.27 29.63 -2.99
N ALA A 253 11.06 29.52 -2.42
CA ALA A 253 10.85 28.79 -1.17
C ALA A 253 11.08 27.29 -1.37
N ILE A 254 11.81 26.69 -0.43
CA ILE A 254 12.33 25.32 -0.59
C ILE A 254 11.58 24.25 0.20
N ILE A 255 10.75 24.64 1.18
CA ILE A 255 9.92 23.71 1.96
C ILE A 255 8.64 24.42 2.43
N ASP A 256 7.57 23.67 2.75
CA ASP A 256 6.40 24.24 3.43
C ASP A 256 6.53 24.19 4.95
N SER A 257 5.95 25.17 5.65
CA SER A 257 6.12 25.39 7.09
C SER A 257 5.63 24.22 7.92
N TYR A 258 4.44 23.71 7.63
CA TYR A 258 3.90 22.53 8.31
C TYR A 258 4.81 21.31 8.12
N THR A 259 5.19 21.02 6.88
CA THR A 259 6.07 19.89 6.57
C THR A 259 7.48 20.05 7.18
N HIS A 260 8.02 21.27 7.25
CA HIS A 260 9.30 21.55 7.89
C HIS A 260 9.31 21.10 9.36
N TYR A 261 8.35 21.56 10.16
CA TYR A 261 8.28 21.19 11.58
C TYR A 261 7.91 19.72 11.80
N VAL A 262 7.11 19.13 10.92
CA VAL A 262 6.87 17.67 10.94
C VAL A 262 8.17 16.90 10.71
N LEU A 263 8.94 17.26 9.68
CA LEU A 263 10.20 16.59 9.37
C LEU A 263 11.23 16.80 10.49
N GLU A 264 11.30 17.99 11.09
CA GLU A 264 12.14 18.28 12.25
C GLU A 264 11.82 17.32 13.41
N TYR A 265 10.54 17.16 13.77
CA TYR A 265 10.13 16.18 14.77
C TYR A 265 10.53 14.76 14.38
N LEU A 266 10.25 14.35 13.14
CA LEU A 266 10.50 12.99 12.67
C LEU A 266 12.01 12.67 12.62
N GLU A 267 12.91 13.66 12.48
CA GLU A 267 14.36 13.45 12.64
C GLU A 267 14.75 12.98 14.05
N THR A 268 13.96 13.29 15.09
CA THR A 268 14.17 12.78 16.45
C THR A 268 13.71 11.34 16.64
N VAL A 269 12.85 10.84 15.73
CA VAL A 269 12.30 9.49 15.76
C VAL A 269 13.28 8.51 15.09
N ASN A 270 13.47 7.35 15.72
CA ASN A 270 14.23 6.23 15.16
C ASN A 270 13.38 4.94 15.14
N LYS A 271 13.91 3.86 14.54
CA LYS A 271 13.19 2.59 14.36
C LYS A 271 12.70 1.93 15.67
N THR A 272 13.35 2.25 16.79
CA THR A 272 13.02 1.72 18.12
C THR A 272 12.25 2.72 18.99
N SER A 273 11.89 3.88 18.43
CA SER A 273 11.14 4.91 19.15
C SER A 273 9.79 4.38 19.61
N ARG A 274 9.39 4.80 20.81
CA ARG A 274 8.07 4.54 21.39
C ARG A 274 7.20 5.80 21.46
N THR A 275 7.56 6.83 20.69
CA THR A 275 6.76 8.04 20.55
C THR A 275 5.41 7.71 19.93
N THR A 276 4.37 8.29 20.50
CA THR A 276 2.98 8.02 20.13
C THR A 276 2.50 9.02 19.08
N MET A 277 1.39 8.70 18.40
CA MET A 277 0.71 9.66 17.53
C MET A 277 0.22 10.88 18.32
N SER A 278 -0.13 10.71 19.60
CA SER A 278 -0.42 11.84 20.48
C SER A 278 0.80 12.75 20.67
N ASP A 279 1.99 12.20 20.90
CA ASP A 279 3.22 13.00 21.03
C ASP A 279 3.53 13.75 19.72
N PHE A 280 3.31 13.08 18.59
CA PHE A 280 3.47 13.67 17.27
C PHE A 280 2.53 14.86 17.03
N PHE A 281 1.24 14.71 17.34
CA PHE A 281 0.26 15.79 17.17
C PHE A 281 0.45 16.92 18.18
N ASN A 282 0.90 16.62 19.40
CA ASN A 282 1.20 17.62 20.41
C ASN A 282 2.43 18.48 20.06
N HIS A 283 3.25 18.07 19.08
CA HIS A 283 4.35 18.87 18.57
C HIS A 283 3.88 20.01 17.64
N TYR A 284 2.65 19.96 17.14
CA TYR A 284 2.13 21.02 16.27
C TYR A 284 1.99 22.33 17.04
N ASP A 285 2.78 23.33 16.65
CA ASP A 285 2.70 24.69 17.17
C ASP A 285 2.24 25.66 16.06
N PRO A 286 1.00 26.20 16.14
CA PRO A 286 0.48 27.14 15.14
C PRO A 286 1.32 28.40 14.95
N VAL A 287 2.10 28.82 15.95
CA VAL A 287 2.88 30.06 15.88
C VAL A 287 4.00 29.98 14.82
N PRO A 288 4.95 29.03 14.91
CA PRO A 288 5.96 28.86 13.88
C PRO A 288 5.40 28.26 12.59
N ILE A 289 4.37 27.40 12.65
CA ILE A 289 3.73 26.81 11.46
C ILE A 289 3.00 27.88 10.64
N LYS A 290 2.45 28.91 11.28
CA LYS A 290 1.62 29.99 10.69
C LYS A 290 0.26 29.57 10.17
N SER A 291 -0.16 28.35 10.50
CA SER A 291 -1.50 27.83 10.27
C SER A 291 -1.90 26.90 11.41
N HIS A 292 -3.14 26.41 11.42
CA HIS A 292 -3.67 25.53 12.46
C HIS A 292 -3.81 24.09 11.94
N PRO A 293 -2.83 23.21 12.23
CA PRO A 293 -2.97 21.81 11.87
C PRO A 293 -4.15 21.14 12.58
N GLY A 294 -4.92 20.35 11.83
CA GLY A 294 -6.04 19.59 12.36
C GLY A 294 -5.71 18.11 12.50
N VAL A 295 -6.45 17.42 13.38
CA VAL A 295 -6.43 15.96 13.53
C VAL A 295 -7.86 15.44 13.58
N ARG A 296 -8.13 14.36 12.84
CA ARG A 296 -9.39 13.63 12.86
C ARG A 296 -9.14 12.17 13.21
N ALA A 297 -9.73 11.71 14.30
CA ALA A 297 -9.52 10.37 14.86
C ALA A 297 -10.82 9.60 15.17
N ASP A 298 -12.01 10.14 14.87
CA ASP A 298 -13.31 9.49 15.11
C ASP A 298 -13.49 8.16 14.33
N LEU A 299 -12.80 8.01 13.20
CA LEU A 299 -12.78 6.78 12.40
C LEU A 299 -11.68 5.81 12.80
N PHE A 300 -10.80 6.19 13.73
CA PHE A 300 -9.65 5.39 14.13
C PHE A 300 -9.93 4.71 15.48
N PRO A 301 -10.03 3.37 15.54
CA PRO A 301 -10.52 2.67 16.73
C PRO A 301 -9.52 2.67 17.89
N ARG A 302 -8.22 2.73 17.60
CA ARG A 302 -7.17 2.70 18.62
C ARG A 302 -6.98 4.09 19.24
N PRO A 303 -6.69 4.18 20.54
CA PRO A 303 -6.32 5.45 21.14
C PRO A 303 -5.01 5.99 20.56
N VAL A 304 -4.99 7.26 20.17
CA VAL A 304 -3.80 7.92 19.57
C VAL A 304 -2.61 7.99 20.54
N HIS A 305 -2.84 7.93 21.85
CA HIS A 305 -1.80 7.90 22.88
C HIS A 305 -1.20 6.50 23.11
N GLU A 306 -1.76 5.46 22.48
CA GLU A 306 -1.22 4.09 22.49
C GLU A 306 -0.71 3.68 21.10
N THR A 307 -1.00 4.48 20.07
CA THR A 307 -0.61 4.23 18.69
C THR A 307 0.77 4.82 18.45
N LEU A 308 1.72 4.04 17.95
CA LEU A 308 3.09 4.51 17.75
C LEU A 308 3.23 5.22 16.41
N VAL A 309 4.13 6.21 16.34
CA VAL A 309 4.52 6.83 15.06
C VAL A 309 5.12 5.77 14.12
N THR A 310 5.88 4.82 14.67
CA THR A 310 6.49 3.73 13.92
C THR A 310 5.48 2.75 13.33
N ASP A 311 4.21 2.75 13.79
CA ASP A 311 3.15 1.92 13.20
C ASP A 311 2.79 2.34 11.77
N PHE A 312 3.11 3.58 11.37
CA PHE A 312 2.88 4.08 10.00
C PHE A 312 4.17 4.47 9.28
N PHE A 313 5.17 4.99 10.00
CA PHE A 313 6.42 5.47 9.39
C PHE A 313 7.55 4.43 9.42
N GLY A 314 7.47 3.41 10.28
CA GLY A 314 8.53 2.43 10.50
C GLY A 314 8.48 1.22 9.57
N GLY A 315 9.62 0.57 9.33
CA GLY A 315 9.65 -0.76 8.70
C GLY A 315 9.26 -1.86 9.68
N VAL A 316 8.49 -2.85 9.23
CA VAL A 316 8.18 -4.05 10.02
C VAL A 316 9.14 -5.17 9.61
N ALA A 317 10.02 -5.57 10.52
CA ALA A 317 10.86 -6.77 10.34
C ALA A 317 10.09 -7.99 10.85
N GLN A 318 9.70 -8.88 9.95
CA GLN A 318 9.18 -10.19 10.33
C GLN A 318 10.38 -11.06 10.75
N VAL A 319 10.58 -11.26 12.05
CA VAL A 319 11.53 -12.26 12.56
C VAL A 319 10.76 -13.56 12.73
N GLU A 320 10.93 -14.47 11.77
CA GLU A 320 10.45 -15.85 11.94
C GLU A 320 11.43 -16.56 12.88
N LEU A 321 11.02 -16.72 14.14
CA LEU A 321 11.74 -17.57 15.08
C LEU A 321 11.43 -19.02 14.67
N ILE A 322 12.41 -19.68 14.07
CA ILE A 322 12.35 -21.12 13.86
C ILE A 322 12.67 -21.74 15.21
N ASP A 323 11.65 -22.29 15.88
CA ASP A 323 11.84 -23.10 17.09
C ASP A 323 12.60 -24.37 16.69
N ASP A 324 13.83 -24.52 17.19
CA ASP A 324 14.75 -25.65 16.93
C ASP A 324 14.35 -26.89 17.77
N ASP A 325 13.08 -27.28 17.73
CA ASP A 325 12.52 -28.42 18.48
C ASP A 325 12.56 -29.74 17.69
N SER A 326 13.33 -29.81 16.61
CA SER A 326 13.64 -31.10 15.97
C SER A 326 14.98 -31.62 16.49
N GLU A 327 14.96 -32.44 17.54
CA GLU A 327 16.07 -33.36 17.81
C GLU A 327 16.42 -34.10 16.51
N PRO A 328 17.68 -34.06 16.03
CA PRO A 328 18.06 -34.84 14.87
C PRO A 328 18.01 -36.32 15.26
N ALA A 329 16.98 -37.02 14.76
CA ALA A 329 16.92 -38.47 14.79
C ALA A 329 18.26 -39.02 14.28
N ARG A 330 18.92 -39.85 15.10
CA ARG A 330 20.18 -40.54 14.76
C ARG A 330 19.98 -41.39 13.50
N GLY A 331 20.23 -40.80 12.34
CA GLY A 331 20.40 -41.46 11.06
C GLY A 331 21.89 -41.68 10.80
N THR A 332 22.26 -42.92 10.51
CA THR A 332 23.62 -43.35 10.13
C THR A 332 24.18 -42.50 8.97
N PRO A 333 25.48 -42.16 8.99
CA PRO A 333 26.08 -41.32 7.95
C PRO A 333 26.12 -42.07 6.61
N ILE A 334 25.43 -41.54 5.61
CA ILE A 334 25.60 -41.93 4.22
C ILE A 334 26.78 -41.12 3.67
N SER A 335 27.90 -41.81 3.38
CA SER A 335 29.05 -41.23 2.70
C SER A 335 28.72 -40.97 1.23
N ILE A 336 28.58 -39.71 0.83
CA ILE A 336 28.55 -39.33 -0.58
C ILE A 336 29.99 -39.00 -1.00
N SER A 337 30.59 -39.88 -1.80
CA SER A 337 31.86 -39.62 -2.47
C SER A 337 31.59 -38.85 -3.76
N ILE A 338 32.10 -37.62 -3.84
CA ILE A 338 32.14 -36.85 -5.09
C ILE A 338 33.42 -37.23 -5.83
N PRO A 339 33.36 -37.70 -7.10
CA PRO A 339 34.58 -37.96 -7.86
C PRO A 339 35.23 -36.64 -8.29
N ILE A 340 36.46 -36.42 -7.81
CA ILE A 340 37.34 -35.34 -8.27
C ILE A 340 37.92 -35.75 -9.63
N ASN A 341 37.62 -34.96 -10.67
CA ASN A 341 38.27 -35.10 -11.97
C ASN A 341 39.52 -34.22 -12.01
N THR A 342 40.69 -34.83 -11.87
CA THR A 342 42.00 -34.21 -12.09
C THR A 342 42.48 -34.55 -13.50
N ASN A 343 42.63 -33.54 -14.37
CA ASN A 343 43.77 -33.41 -15.28
C ASN A 343 43.79 -32.06 -16.05
N THR A 344 44.69 -31.17 -15.59
CA THR A 344 45.75 -30.47 -16.36
C THR A 344 45.39 -29.65 -17.62
N ASN A 345 45.95 -28.48 -17.96
CA ASN A 345 47.10 -27.71 -17.46
C ASN A 345 47.14 -26.33 -18.18
N THR A 346 48.13 -25.50 -17.80
CA THR A 346 48.69 -24.26 -18.39
C THR A 346 48.18 -22.94 -17.79
N ASN A 347 48.85 -22.40 -16.75
CA ASN A 347 50.08 -21.56 -16.71
C ASN A 347 49.81 -20.12 -17.18
N VAL A 348 49.93 -19.08 -16.34
CA VAL A 348 51.17 -18.30 -16.02
C VAL A 348 50.81 -17.19 -14.97
N PRO A 349 51.76 -16.63 -14.19
CA PRO A 349 51.60 -16.34 -12.75
C PRO A 349 51.22 -14.91 -12.34
N ILE A 350 50.86 -14.81 -11.06
CA ILE A 350 50.51 -13.63 -10.27
C ILE A 350 51.75 -12.77 -9.97
N GLN A 351 51.67 -11.46 -10.23
CA GLN A 351 52.51 -10.45 -9.59
C GLN A 351 51.63 -9.44 -8.85
N ASN A 352 52.00 -9.20 -7.59
CA ASN A 352 51.42 -8.19 -6.70
C ASN A 352 52.01 -6.82 -7.02
N GLU A 353 51.17 -5.79 -7.17
CA GLU A 353 51.60 -4.38 -7.01
C GLU A 353 50.55 -3.56 -6.23
N GLU A 354 51.05 -2.79 -5.26
CA GLU A 354 50.35 -1.77 -4.46
C GLU A 354 49.97 -0.53 -5.29
N PRO A 355 49.01 0.31 -4.82
CA PRO A 355 48.49 1.42 -5.60
C PRO A 355 49.40 2.66 -5.54
N ARG A 356 49.88 3.11 -6.71
CA ARG A 356 50.49 4.44 -6.88
C ARG A 356 49.46 5.48 -7.32
N SER A 357 49.43 6.57 -6.55
CA SER A 357 48.87 7.88 -6.87
C SER A 357 49.51 8.48 -8.13
N ALA A 358 48.69 8.98 -9.07
CA ALA A 358 49.13 9.96 -10.06
C ALA A 358 47.96 10.82 -10.61
N ARG A 359 48.02 12.08 -10.19
CA ARG A 359 47.58 13.35 -10.79
C ARG A 359 47.65 13.38 -12.33
N ALA A 360 46.61 13.92 -12.98
CA ALA A 360 46.63 14.48 -14.34
C ALA A 360 45.62 15.65 -14.37
N GLU A 361 46.08 16.90 -14.27
CA GLU A 361 46.45 17.80 -15.38
C GLU A 361 45.30 18.27 -16.27
N VAL A 362 45.07 19.57 -16.14
CA VAL A 362 44.15 20.45 -16.86
C VAL A 362 44.62 20.61 -18.30
N ARG A 363 43.72 20.43 -19.27
CA ARG A 363 43.88 20.96 -20.62
C ARG A 363 42.70 21.83 -20.98
N ASP A 364 43.06 23.08 -21.27
CA ASP A 364 42.27 24.17 -21.77
C ASP A 364 41.92 23.95 -23.26
N SER A 365 40.66 24.18 -23.63
CA SER A 365 40.28 24.52 -25.00
C SER A 365 38.92 25.22 -25.03
N SER A 366 38.94 26.54 -25.22
CA SER A 366 37.78 27.39 -25.53
C SER A 366 37.17 27.14 -26.92
N PRO A 367 35.93 27.60 -27.19
CA PRO A 367 35.04 27.05 -28.21
C PRO A 367 35.10 27.77 -29.56
N ALA A 368 34.88 27.03 -30.64
CA ALA A 368 34.69 27.56 -31.98
C ALA A 368 33.23 27.42 -32.45
N SER A 369 32.59 28.58 -32.60
CA SER A 369 31.74 29.01 -33.71
C SER A 369 30.55 28.15 -34.21
N ALA A 370 29.41 28.84 -34.21
CA ALA A 370 28.12 28.48 -34.75
C ALA A 370 28.11 27.94 -36.20
N ARG A 371 27.25 26.94 -36.44
CA ARG A 371 26.59 26.79 -37.74
C ARG A 371 25.13 26.40 -37.60
N ARG A 372 24.29 27.37 -37.95
CA ARG A 372 22.85 27.34 -38.14
C ARG A 372 22.51 26.41 -39.31
N VAL A 373 21.74 25.36 -39.07
CA VAL A 373 21.07 24.60 -40.14
C VAL A 373 19.57 24.81 -39.96
N GLN A 374 18.99 25.59 -40.87
CA GLN A 374 17.56 25.67 -41.09
C GLN A 374 17.13 24.45 -41.90
N SER A 375 16.12 23.71 -41.43
CA SER A 375 15.35 22.80 -42.27
C SER A 375 13.88 23.21 -42.23
N ASN A 376 13.45 23.84 -43.32
CA ASN A 376 12.04 24.03 -43.65
C ASN A 376 11.44 22.66 -44.02
N VAL A 377 10.37 22.26 -43.33
CA VAL A 377 9.42 21.28 -43.87
C VAL A 377 8.01 21.85 -43.70
N LYS A 378 7.35 22.02 -44.83
CA LYS A 378 5.93 22.36 -44.99
C LYS A 378 5.30 21.22 -45.78
N VAL A 379 3.95 21.12 -45.71
CA VAL A 379 3.03 20.26 -46.51
C VAL A 379 2.66 18.95 -45.77
N LYS A 380 1.40 18.52 -45.55
CA LYS A 380 0.05 18.93 -45.99
C LYS A 380 -1.01 18.37 -45.03
N SER A 381 -2.15 19.06 -44.99
CA SER A 381 -3.44 18.63 -44.44
C SER A 381 -4.28 17.81 -45.43
N ALA A 382 -4.98 16.78 -44.93
CA ALA A 382 -6.26 16.21 -45.38
C ALA A 382 -6.69 15.23 -44.26
N GLY A 383 -7.92 15.11 -43.76
CA GLY A 383 -9.24 15.44 -44.30
C GLY A 383 -10.14 14.20 -44.13
N VAL A 384 -10.93 14.19 -43.04
CA VAL A 384 -12.26 13.59 -42.82
C VAL A 384 -12.65 12.27 -43.52
N GLY A 385 -13.16 11.31 -42.73
CA GLY A 385 -14.02 10.22 -43.20
C GLY A 385 -14.84 9.58 -42.08
N VAL A 386 -16.14 9.83 -42.09
CA VAL A 386 -17.19 9.32 -41.18
C VAL A 386 -17.84 8.06 -41.77
N GLY A 387 -18.27 7.13 -40.91
CA GLY A 387 -19.22 6.04 -41.21
C GLY A 387 -18.82 4.76 -40.45
N GLY A 388 -19.66 4.06 -39.69
CA GLY A 388 -21.11 3.99 -39.65
C GLY A 388 -21.55 2.53 -39.82
N VAL A 389 -22.02 1.93 -38.71
CA VAL A 389 -23.00 0.81 -38.61
C VAL A 389 -22.62 -0.57 -39.17
N GLY A 390 -22.86 -1.63 -38.38
CA GLY A 390 -22.99 -2.99 -38.90
C GLY A 390 -22.93 -4.10 -37.84
N SER A 391 -24.09 -4.43 -37.28
CA SER A 391 -24.36 -5.62 -36.46
C SER A 391 -24.69 -6.85 -37.31
N SER A 392 -24.27 -8.05 -36.87
CA SER A 392 -24.92 -9.38 -37.04
C SER A 392 -23.89 -10.46 -36.64
N VAL A 393 -24.12 -11.25 -35.59
CA VAL A 393 -24.91 -12.50 -35.54
C VAL A 393 -24.48 -13.51 -36.62
N GLY A 394 -23.79 -14.57 -36.16
CA GLY A 394 -23.48 -15.78 -36.92
C GLY A 394 -23.45 -16.99 -35.99
N SER A 395 -24.52 -17.77 -36.06
CA SER A 395 -24.73 -19.10 -35.46
C SER A 395 -23.99 -20.18 -36.27
N GLY A 396 -23.61 -21.31 -35.65
CA GLY A 396 -23.38 -22.55 -36.42
C GLY A 396 -22.46 -23.63 -35.81
N ASN A 397 -23.04 -24.44 -34.92
CA ASN A 397 -22.85 -25.89 -34.66
C ASN A 397 -21.69 -26.72 -35.27
N ALA A 398 -21.12 -27.59 -34.42
CA ALA A 398 -21.06 -29.07 -34.59
C ALA A 398 -20.67 -29.71 -33.23
N ARG A 399 -21.56 -30.49 -32.58
CA ARG A 399 -21.71 -31.97 -32.61
C ARG A 399 -20.42 -32.73 -32.24
N ASP A 400 -20.39 -33.83 -31.50
CA ASP A 400 -21.32 -34.64 -30.70
C ASP A 400 -20.42 -35.71 -30.06
N GLY A 401 -20.82 -36.26 -28.91
CA GLY A 401 -20.35 -37.59 -28.49
C GLY A 401 -19.89 -37.70 -27.04
N LEU A 402 -20.82 -38.04 -26.14
CA LEU A 402 -20.75 -39.28 -25.36
C LEU A 402 -22.06 -39.53 -24.60
N SER A 403 -22.35 -40.82 -24.50
CA SER A 403 -23.64 -41.49 -24.37
C SER A 403 -24.36 -41.31 -23.03
N GLY A 404 -25.68 -41.22 -23.12
CA GLY A 404 -26.58 -41.32 -21.97
C GLY A 404 -26.65 -42.75 -21.45
N GLU A 405 -26.15 -42.95 -20.23
CA GLU A 405 -26.61 -44.02 -19.31
C GLU A 405 -26.21 -43.76 -17.84
N MET A 406 -26.17 -42.48 -17.42
CA MET A 406 -25.82 -42.13 -16.03
C MET A 406 -26.56 -40.88 -15.56
N ARG A 407 -27.90 -40.88 -15.71
CA ARG A 407 -28.77 -39.74 -15.41
C ARG A 407 -29.97 -40.04 -14.50
N THR A 408 -29.84 -41.05 -13.63
CA THR A 408 -30.93 -41.46 -12.72
C THR A 408 -30.50 -41.74 -11.27
N TRP A 409 -29.37 -41.21 -10.79
CA TRP A 409 -28.95 -41.37 -9.39
C TRP A 409 -28.33 -40.13 -8.70
N ILE A 410 -28.59 -38.91 -9.16
CA ILE A 410 -28.20 -37.66 -8.45
C ILE A 410 -29.36 -36.64 -8.45
N GLY A 411 -30.58 -37.12 -8.20
CA GLY A 411 -31.80 -36.29 -8.13
C GLY A 411 -32.54 -36.33 -6.79
N THR A 412 -32.09 -37.15 -5.84
CA THR A 412 -32.90 -37.49 -4.64
C THR A 412 -32.16 -37.30 -3.31
N PHE A 413 -31.04 -36.58 -3.29
CA PHE A 413 -30.30 -36.28 -2.04
C PHE A 413 -30.15 -34.79 -1.72
N SER A 414 -30.71 -33.88 -2.54
CA SER A 414 -30.58 -32.43 -2.33
C SER A 414 -31.84 -31.73 -1.80
N VAL A 415 -32.86 -32.48 -1.35
CA VAL A 415 -34.13 -31.88 -0.87
C VAL A 415 -34.38 -32.08 0.65
N LEU A 416 -33.51 -32.78 1.38
CA LEU A 416 -33.68 -33.00 2.83
C LEU A 416 -32.74 -32.20 3.75
N VAL A 417 -31.79 -31.42 3.22
CA VAL A 417 -30.86 -30.60 4.03
C VAL A 417 -31.19 -29.09 4.02
N LEU A 418 -32.09 -28.64 3.15
CA LEU A 418 -32.53 -27.23 3.08
C LEU A 418 -33.82 -26.91 3.88
N GLY A 419 -34.46 -27.92 4.50
CA GLY A 419 -35.67 -27.75 5.30
C GLY A 419 -35.47 -27.41 6.79
N ALA A 420 -34.24 -27.44 7.29
CA ALA A 420 -33.94 -27.25 8.73
C ALA A 420 -33.21 -25.93 9.07
N TRP A 421 -32.99 -25.05 8.09
CA TRP A 421 -32.25 -23.79 8.29
C TRP A 421 -33.13 -22.52 8.28
N VAL A 422 -34.46 -22.67 8.21
CA VAL A 422 -35.42 -21.55 8.30
C VAL A 422 -36.52 -21.86 9.34
N ALA A 423 -36.15 -21.86 10.62
CA ALA A 423 -37.07 -21.69 11.75
C ALA A 423 -36.31 -21.39 13.05
N ARG A 424 -35.88 -20.13 13.24
CA ARG A 424 -35.60 -19.59 14.59
C ARG A 424 -36.70 -18.57 14.93
N PRO A 425 -37.45 -18.70 16.04
CA PRO A 425 -38.41 -17.69 16.47
C PRO A 425 -37.69 -16.45 17.02
N ARG A 426 -38.10 -15.26 16.56
CA ARG A 426 -37.79 -13.98 17.20
C ARG A 426 -38.48 -13.93 18.58
N GLY A 427 -37.72 -14.04 19.65
CA GLY A 427 -38.19 -13.76 21.02
C GLY A 427 -38.34 -12.25 21.23
N GLY A 428 -39.58 -11.78 21.32
CA GLY A 428 -39.91 -10.40 21.70
C GLY A 428 -39.81 -10.22 23.21
N ASN A 429 -39.09 -9.18 23.64
CA ASN A 429 -39.03 -8.77 25.04
C ASN A 429 -39.99 -7.61 25.27
N LYS A 430 -41.14 -7.89 25.90
CA LYS A 430 -42.04 -6.88 26.47
C LYS A 430 -41.44 -6.43 27.80
N LYS A 431 -41.03 -5.16 27.92
CA LYS A 431 -40.87 -4.52 29.24
C LYS A 431 -42.20 -3.92 29.67
N ALA A 432 -42.66 -4.36 30.83
CA ALA A 432 -43.84 -3.87 31.53
C ALA A 432 -43.53 -2.59 32.31
N VAL A 433 -44.56 -1.77 32.41
CA VAL A 433 -44.72 -0.62 33.29
C VAL A 433 -44.71 -1.04 34.76
N ARG A 434 -43.83 -0.44 35.56
CA ARG A 434 -44.15 0.20 36.83
C ARG A 434 -43.01 1.08 37.31
#